data_AF-A0A7Y2ELV5-F1
#
_entry.id   AF-A0A7Y2ELV5-F1
#
_cell.length_a   1.000
_cell.length_b   1.000
_cell.length_c   1.000
_cell.angle_alpha   90.00
_cell.angle_beta   90.00
_cell.angle_gamma   90.00
#
_symmetry.space_group_name_H-M   'P 1'
#
loop_
_entity.id
_entity.type
_entity.pdbx_description
1 polymer ?
#
loop_
_entity_poly.entity_id
_entity_poly.type
_entity_poly.pdbx_seq_one_letter_code
_entity_poly.pdbx_strand_id
1 'polypeptide(L)'
;MKRSSHQLRSPKFLFIILFLCFGIASAQVGINTTSPTEMLDVDGNIKMSGAIMPNNAAGTSGQLLTSAGAGNAPTWGANLSNVTDITRYGATGPTLSPNTVYSITVGIPGITIQSTAIITITGNWTSDIWDDLTIHNIEMRTNEVRFAISNNTPAIGGTIYPSLAYNITIIR
;
A
#
# COMPACT_ATOMS: atom_id res chain seq x y z
N MET A 1 30.99 -59.06 -42.81
CA MET A 1 30.88 -57.62 -42.50
C MET A 1 29.77 -57.44 -41.45
N LYS A 2 30.09 -57.62 -40.16
CA LYS A 2 29.11 -57.66 -39.06
C LYS A 2 29.10 -56.29 -38.38
N ARG A 3 28.08 -55.46 -38.66
CA ARG A 3 27.89 -54.14 -38.03
C ARG A 3 27.64 -54.35 -36.52
N SER A 4 28.58 -53.89 -35.68
CA SER A 4 28.47 -53.88 -34.22
C SER A 4 27.42 -52.83 -33.80
N SER A 5 26.23 -53.28 -33.42
CA SER A 5 25.13 -52.48 -32.88
C SER A 5 25.22 -52.33 -31.35
N HIS A 6 26.44 -52.09 -30.84
CA HIS A 6 26.74 -52.28 -29.42
C HIS A 6 27.12 -50.99 -28.68
N GLN A 7 26.37 -49.89 -28.80
CA GLN A 7 26.62 -48.70 -27.95
C GLN A 7 25.37 -48.02 -27.36
N LEU A 8 24.14 -48.50 -27.62
CA LEU A 8 22.93 -47.84 -27.12
C LEU A 8 22.20 -48.56 -25.96
N ARG A 9 22.73 -49.66 -25.42
CA ARG A 9 22.02 -50.47 -24.40
C ARG A 9 22.69 -50.54 -23.03
N SER A 10 23.68 -49.70 -22.74
CA SER A 10 24.23 -49.67 -21.39
C SER A 10 23.30 -48.89 -20.45
N PRO A 11 23.02 -49.38 -19.23
CA PRO A 11 22.16 -48.68 -18.27
C PRO A 11 22.70 -47.28 -17.92
N LYS A 12 24.01 -47.05 -18.11
CA LYS A 12 24.69 -45.75 -17.95
C LYS A 12 24.24 -44.72 -19.00
N PHE A 13 23.96 -45.14 -20.23
CA PHE A 13 23.47 -44.28 -21.30
C PHE A 13 21.98 -43.95 -21.12
N LEU A 14 21.20 -44.92 -20.62
CA LEU A 14 19.80 -44.73 -20.25
C LEU A 14 19.63 -43.83 -19.01
N PHE A 15 20.55 -43.89 -18.03
CA PHE A 15 20.56 -43.00 -16.86
C PHE A 15 20.89 -41.54 -17.23
N ILE A 16 21.81 -41.32 -18.17
CA ILE A 16 22.14 -39.99 -18.69
C ILE A 16 20.96 -39.40 -19.48
N ILE A 17 20.27 -40.21 -20.28
CA ILE A 17 19.05 -39.77 -20.98
C ILE A 17 17.91 -39.50 -19.99
N LEU A 18 17.74 -40.31 -18.94
CA LEU A 18 16.72 -40.07 -17.91
C LEU A 18 17.01 -38.81 -17.08
N PHE A 19 18.28 -38.47 -16.86
CA PHE A 19 18.72 -37.25 -16.17
C PHE A 19 18.67 -36.00 -17.07
N LEU A 20 18.85 -36.15 -18.39
CA LEU A 20 18.69 -35.07 -19.38
C LEU A 20 17.21 -34.83 -19.78
N CYS A 21 16.35 -35.86 -19.71
CA CYS A 21 14.95 -35.79 -20.15
C CYS A 21 13.99 -35.24 -19.08
N PHE A 22 14.43 -35.10 -17.81
CA PHE A 22 13.63 -34.43 -16.76
C PHE A 22 13.63 -32.90 -16.87
N GLY A 23 14.34 -32.33 -17.87
CA GLY A 23 14.64 -30.90 -17.95
C GLY A 23 13.94 -30.10 -19.04
N ILE A 24 12.95 -30.63 -19.76
CA ILE A 24 12.37 -29.91 -20.91
C ILE A 24 10.85 -30.07 -21.02
N ALA A 25 10.14 -29.31 -20.19
CA ALA A 25 8.85 -28.69 -20.51
C ALA A 25 8.56 -27.70 -19.37
N SER A 26 8.85 -26.39 -19.58
CA SER A 26 8.62 -25.32 -18.60
C SER A 26 9.04 -25.66 -17.16
N ALA A 27 10.35 -25.68 -16.89
CA ALA A 27 10.83 -25.88 -15.53
C ALA A 27 10.48 -24.65 -14.69
N GLN A 28 9.33 -24.71 -14.03
CA GLN A 28 9.02 -23.78 -12.95
C GLN A 28 10.11 -23.91 -11.89
N VAL A 29 10.65 -22.76 -11.47
CA VAL A 29 11.65 -22.70 -10.41
C VAL A 29 10.91 -22.49 -9.10
N GLY A 30 10.78 -23.56 -8.32
CA GLY A 30 10.32 -23.49 -6.93
C GLY A 30 11.50 -23.27 -5.98
N ILE A 31 11.47 -22.22 -5.17
CA ILE A 31 12.40 -22.01 -4.06
C ILE A 31 11.62 -22.18 -2.75
N ASN A 32 12.00 -23.20 -1.97
CA ASN A 32 11.28 -23.61 -0.76
C ASN A 32 9.81 -24.06 -1.00
N THR A 33 9.43 -24.30 -2.24
CA THR A 33 8.14 -24.90 -2.62
C THR A 33 8.37 -26.05 -3.59
N THR A 34 7.67 -27.17 -3.38
CA THR A 34 7.71 -28.34 -4.27
C THR A 34 6.59 -28.33 -5.31
N SER A 35 5.69 -27.35 -5.23
CA SER A 35 4.53 -27.23 -6.11
C SER A 35 4.40 -25.76 -6.56
N PRO A 36 5.36 -25.28 -7.36
CA PRO A 36 5.35 -23.91 -7.85
C PRO A 36 4.08 -23.64 -8.67
N THR A 37 3.43 -22.52 -8.41
CA THR A 37 2.21 -22.09 -9.11
C THR A 37 2.50 -21.16 -10.28
N GLU A 38 3.70 -20.58 -10.31
CA GLU A 38 4.20 -19.68 -11.35
C GLU A 38 5.55 -20.16 -11.89
N MET A 39 6.07 -19.54 -12.95
CA MET A 39 7.37 -19.92 -13.53
C MET A 39 8.54 -19.73 -12.55
N LEU A 40 8.44 -18.75 -11.66
CA LEU A 40 9.30 -18.59 -10.49
C LEU A 40 8.38 -18.41 -9.29
N ASP A 41 8.44 -19.34 -8.35
CA ASP A 41 7.65 -19.32 -7.12
C ASP A 41 8.61 -19.44 -5.93
N VAL A 42 8.59 -18.45 -5.04
CA VAL A 42 9.47 -18.36 -3.89
C VAL A 42 8.60 -18.29 -2.64
N ASP A 43 8.56 -19.40 -1.90
CA ASP A 43 7.93 -19.42 -0.57
C ASP A 43 8.95 -18.95 0.48
N GLY A 44 9.18 -17.63 0.48
CA GLY A 44 10.14 -16.98 1.36
C GLY A 44 10.55 -15.58 0.92
N ASN A 45 11.61 -15.07 1.52
CA ASN A 45 12.12 -13.72 1.25
C ASN A 45 13.06 -13.69 0.04
N ILE A 46 12.98 -12.61 -0.75
CA ILE A 46 13.92 -12.33 -1.84
C ILE A 46 14.83 -11.16 -1.42
N LYS A 47 16.14 -11.38 -1.42
CA LYS A 47 17.14 -10.31 -1.26
C LYS A 47 17.68 -9.93 -2.64
N MET A 48 17.64 -8.64 -2.97
CA MET A 48 18.17 -8.08 -4.21
C MET A 48 19.32 -7.13 -3.91
N SER A 49 20.45 -7.29 -4.59
CA SER A 49 21.59 -6.37 -4.54
C SER A 49 21.60 -5.35 -5.69
N GLY A 50 20.64 -5.45 -6.62
CA GLY A 50 20.44 -4.56 -7.76
C GLY A 50 18.97 -4.16 -7.91
N ALA A 51 18.64 -3.51 -9.03
CA ALA A 51 17.29 -3.03 -9.31
C ALA A 51 16.33 -4.16 -9.73
N ILE A 52 15.05 -4.00 -9.41
CA ILE A 52 13.98 -4.74 -10.09
C ILE A 52 13.84 -4.10 -11.48
N MET A 53 13.87 -4.89 -12.55
CA MET A 53 13.83 -4.37 -13.92
C MET A 53 12.66 -4.96 -14.73
N PRO A 54 11.41 -4.67 -14.36
CA PRO A 54 10.27 -5.15 -15.13
C PRO A 54 10.33 -4.56 -16.56
N ASN A 55 10.13 -5.42 -17.56
CA ASN A 55 10.30 -5.08 -18.98
C ASN A 55 11.63 -4.35 -19.28
N ASN A 56 12.71 -4.78 -18.61
CA ASN A 56 14.06 -4.24 -18.79
C ASN A 56 14.25 -2.75 -18.40
N ALA A 57 13.36 -2.21 -17.56
CA ALA A 57 13.43 -0.83 -17.07
C ALA A 57 13.70 -0.78 -15.56
N ALA A 58 14.79 -0.14 -15.14
CA ALA A 58 15.18 -0.05 -13.72
C ALA A 58 14.35 0.96 -12.89
N GLY A 59 13.60 1.84 -13.55
CA GLY A 59 12.87 2.92 -12.87
C GLY A 59 13.80 4.00 -12.31
N THR A 60 13.22 4.92 -11.55
CA THR A 60 13.91 6.02 -10.87
C THR A 60 13.49 6.10 -9.41
N SER A 61 14.31 6.77 -8.59
CA SER A 61 14.03 6.95 -7.16
C SER A 61 12.66 7.58 -6.92
N GLY A 62 11.89 7.02 -5.99
CA GLY A 62 10.56 7.50 -5.61
C GLY A 62 9.39 6.95 -6.44
N GLN A 63 9.65 6.14 -7.48
CA GLN A 63 8.58 5.52 -8.25
C GLN A 63 8.00 4.29 -7.54
N LEU A 64 6.67 4.17 -7.59
CA LEU A 64 5.97 2.97 -7.15
C LEU A 64 5.86 1.96 -8.30
N LEU A 65 6.21 0.70 -8.04
CA LEU A 65 5.94 -0.38 -9.00
C LEU A 65 4.43 -0.69 -9.01
N THR A 66 3.81 -0.58 -10.18
CA THR A 66 2.36 -0.76 -10.34
C THR A 66 2.08 -1.96 -11.24
N SER A 67 1.12 -2.79 -10.85
CA SER A 67 0.66 -3.90 -11.70
C SER A 67 0.00 -3.36 -12.97
N ALA A 68 0.30 -4.00 -14.11
CA ALA A 68 -0.34 -3.71 -15.39
C ALA A 68 -1.46 -4.72 -15.74
N GLY A 69 -1.89 -5.52 -14.75
CA GLY A 69 -2.86 -6.60 -14.95
C GLY A 69 -2.22 -7.86 -15.54
N ALA A 70 -3.03 -8.92 -15.69
CA ALA A 70 -2.58 -10.22 -16.13
C ALA A 70 -1.95 -10.18 -17.54
N GLY A 71 -0.83 -10.88 -17.72
CA GLY A 71 -0.11 -10.98 -19.00
C GLY A 71 0.78 -9.78 -19.35
N ASN A 72 0.78 -8.71 -18.54
CA ASN A 72 1.63 -7.54 -18.75
C ASN A 72 2.69 -7.43 -17.66
N ALA A 73 3.90 -7.00 -18.03
CA ALA A 73 4.92 -6.68 -17.03
C ALA A 73 4.45 -5.48 -16.18
N PRO A 74 4.69 -5.48 -14.85
CA PRO A 74 4.49 -4.30 -14.01
C PRO A 74 5.25 -3.08 -14.56
N THR A 75 4.75 -1.89 -14.30
CA THR A 75 5.38 -0.65 -14.78
C THR A 75 5.76 0.24 -13.62
N TRP A 76 6.83 1.01 -13.78
CA TRP A 76 7.16 2.09 -12.85
C TRP A 76 6.14 3.22 -13.01
N GLY A 77 5.29 3.38 -12.00
CA GLY A 77 4.19 4.33 -11.97
C GLY A 77 4.61 5.71 -11.50
N ALA A 78 3.68 6.38 -10.81
CA ALA A 78 3.86 7.74 -10.30
C ALA A 78 5.11 7.84 -9.42
N ASN A 79 5.83 8.95 -9.58
CA ASN A 79 6.92 9.32 -8.68
C ASN A 79 6.33 10.08 -7.50
N LEU A 80 6.48 9.51 -6.31
CA LEU A 80 6.01 10.10 -5.07
C LEU A 80 7.05 11.04 -4.44
N SER A 81 8.31 11.04 -4.92
CA SER A 81 9.50 11.83 -4.55
C SER A 81 9.64 12.24 -3.08
N ASN A 82 8.73 13.09 -2.59
CA ASN A 82 8.74 13.63 -1.24
C ASN A 82 7.81 12.87 -0.29
N VAL A 83 6.91 12.00 -0.77
CA VAL A 83 6.08 11.16 0.10
C VAL A 83 6.86 9.93 0.53
N THR A 84 7.30 9.97 1.77
CA THR A 84 8.03 8.91 2.47
C THR A 84 7.11 7.99 3.25
N ASP A 85 5.95 8.48 3.68
CA ASP A 85 5.02 7.73 4.51
C ASP A 85 3.58 8.28 4.43
N ILE A 86 2.60 7.37 4.48
CA ILE A 86 1.18 7.71 4.58
C ILE A 86 0.61 6.96 5.78
N THR A 87 0.23 7.70 6.83
CA THR A 87 -0.26 7.13 8.08
C THR A 87 -1.58 7.75 8.50
N ARG A 88 -2.41 6.97 9.19
CA ARG A 88 -3.72 7.41 9.68
C ARG A 88 -3.73 7.43 11.20
N TYR A 89 -4.18 8.53 11.78
CA TYR A 89 -4.36 8.71 13.21
C TYR A 89 -5.84 8.96 13.52
N GLY A 90 -6.31 8.42 14.65
CA GLY A 90 -7.64 8.70 15.18
C GLY A 90 -7.57 9.80 16.24
N ALA A 91 -8.58 10.67 16.28
CA ALA A 91 -8.78 11.62 17.36
C ALA A 91 -10.27 11.73 17.71
N THR A 92 -10.56 12.12 18.95
CA THR A 92 -11.90 12.49 19.40
C THR A 92 -11.95 13.98 19.70
N GLY A 93 -13.08 14.60 19.40
CA GLY A 93 -13.33 16.01 19.68
C GLY A 93 -14.38 16.21 20.77
N PRO A 94 -14.60 17.47 21.15
CA PRO A 94 -15.61 17.84 22.13
C PRO A 94 -17.02 17.65 21.56
N THR A 95 -18.01 17.72 22.45
CA THR A 95 -19.40 17.93 22.03
C THR A 95 -19.52 19.29 21.33
N LEU A 96 -19.98 19.29 20.08
CA LEU A 96 -20.22 20.51 19.33
C LEU A 96 -21.69 20.92 19.44
N SER A 97 -21.97 21.90 20.29
CA SER A 97 -23.28 22.55 20.35
C SER A 97 -23.51 23.44 19.12
N PRO A 98 -24.76 23.73 18.74
CA PRO A 98 -25.08 24.67 17.66
C PRO A 98 -24.37 26.02 17.81
N ASN A 99 -23.95 26.59 16.69
CA ASN A 99 -23.23 27.86 16.59
C ASN A 99 -21.94 27.94 17.46
N THR A 100 -21.21 26.83 17.58
CA THR A 100 -19.91 26.79 18.29
C THR A 100 -18.75 26.47 17.36
N VAL A 101 -17.55 26.93 17.76
CA VAL A 101 -16.29 26.64 17.09
C VAL A 101 -15.30 26.10 18.12
N TYR A 102 -14.63 24.99 17.79
CA TYR A 102 -13.60 24.40 18.63
C TYR A 102 -12.30 24.21 17.85
N SER A 103 -11.17 24.38 18.54
CA SER A 103 -9.87 23.99 18.04
C SER A 103 -9.50 22.62 18.60
N ILE A 104 -9.09 21.71 17.71
CA ILE A 104 -8.63 20.38 18.04
C ILE A 104 -7.14 20.32 17.70
N THR A 105 -6.33 19.90 18.66
CA THR A 105 -4.89 19.67 18.49
C THR A 105 -4.61 18.20 18.76
N VAL A 106 -3.90 17.56 17.84
CA VAL A 106 -3.59 16.13 17.91
C VAL A 106 -2.09 15.97 17.86
N GLY A 107 -1.52 15.40 18.93
CA GLY A 107 -0.10 15.06 19.00
C GLY A 107 0.19 13.87 18.09
N ILE A 108 1.05 14.08 17.10
CA ILE A 108 1.45 13.08 16.11
C ILE A 108 2.99 13.10 16.02
N PRO A 109 3.71 12.20 16.70
CA PRO A 109 5.17 12.20 16.66
C PRO A 109 5.73 12.06 15.24
N GLY A 110 6.79 12.82 14.95
CA GLY A 110 7.56 12.71 13.72
C GLY A 110 6.97 13.42 12.50
N ILE A 111 5.91 14.22 12.65
CA ILE A 111 5.46 15.13 11.57
C ILE A 111 6.16 16.48 11.69
N THR A 112 6.30 17.17 10.56
CA THR A 112 6.90 18.51 10.48
C THR A 112 5.92 19.50 9.87
N ILE A 113 6.29 20.78 9.84
CA ILE A 113 5.52 21.81 9.12
C ILE A 113 5.43 21.58 7.60
N GLN A 114 6.25 20.68 7.04
CA GLN A 114 6.22 20.31 5.62
C GLN A 114 5.30 19.12 5.33
N SER A 115 4.88 18.38 6.36
CA SER A 115 3.91 17.30 6.21
C SER A 115 2.56 17.86 5.76
N THR A 116 1.72 17.02 5.18
CA THR A 116 0.33 17.36 4.81
C THR A 116 -0.63 16.53 5.65
N ALA A 117 -1.76 17.14 6.07
CA ALA A 117 -2.85 16.43 6.73
C ALA A 117 -4.16 16.56 5.96
N ILE A 118 -4.91 15.46 5.92
CA ILE A 118 -6.30 15.40 5.49
C ILE A 118 -7.11 15.00 6.71
N ILE A 119 -8.11 15.81 7.07
CA ILE A 119 -9.00 15.54 8.20
C ILE A 119 -10.36 15.10 7.68
N THR A 120 -10.84 13.97 8.17
CA THR A 120 -12.20 13.47 7.88
C THR A 120 -12.95 13.29 9.18
N ILE A 121 -14.15 13.89 9.27
CA ILE A 121 -15.08 13.64 10.38
C ILE A 121 -15.74 12.30 10.15
N THR A 122 -15.85 11.48 11.19
CA THR A 122 -16.47 10.16 11.11
C THR A 122 -17.49 9.95 12.22
N GLY A 123 -18.60 9.32 11.86
CA GLY A 123 -19.66 8.88 12.76
C GLY A 123 -20.86 8.35 11.96
N ASN A 124 -21.72 7.58 12.62
CA ASN A 124 -22.97 7.10 12.04
C ASN A 124 -24.09 8.04 12.47
N TRP A 125 -24.20 9.18 11.78
CA TRP A 125 -25.11 10.27 12.15
C TRP A 125 -26.55 9.95 11.77
N THR A 126 -27.47 10.09 12.72
CA THR A 126 -28.91 9.82 12.54
C THR A 126 -29.73 11.09 12.35
N SER A 127 -29.08 12.21 12.01
CA SER A 127 -29.71 13.52 11.82
C SER A 127 -30.14 13.66 10.35
N ASP A 128 -31.43 13.94 10.12
CA ASP A 128 -32.03 13.79 8.79
C ASP A 128 -31.74 14.93 7.80
N ILE A 129 -31.18 16.08 8.23
CA ILE A 129 -31.08 17.23 7.32
C ILE A 129 -29.97 18.23 7.72
N TRP A 130 -29.04 18.45 6.80
CA TRP A 130 -28.02 19.52 6.78
C TRP A 130 -26.98 19.51 7.90
N ASP A 131 -26.09 18.52 7.90
CA ASP A 131 -24.86 18.58 8.69
C ASP A 131 -24.01 19.78 8.25
N ASP A 132 -24.27 20.93 8.86
CA ASP A 132 -23.51 22.16 8.64
C ASP A 132 -22.31 22.19 9.60
N LEU A 133 -21.47 21.17 9.45
CA LEU A 133 -20.17 21.08 10.10
C LEU A 133 -19.10 21.55 9.12
N THR A 134 -18.27 22.51 9.53
CA THR A 134 -17.18 23.02 8.70
C THR A 134 -15.84 22.81 9.37
N ILE A 135 -14.94 22.07 8.71
CA ILE A 135 -13.51 22.12 9.02
C ILE A 135 -12.94 23.37 8.35
N HIS A 136 -12.35 24.25 9.15
CA HIS A 136 -11.76 25.50 8.68
C HIS A 136 -10.31 25.23 8.29
N ASN A 137 -9.38 25.82 9.03
CA ASN A 137 -7.96 25.71 8.75
C ASN A 137 -7.41 24.41 9.33
N ILE A 138 -6.49 23.80 8.59
CA ILE A 138 -5.63 22.71 9.05
C ILE A 138 -4.21 23.27 9.09
N GLU A 139 -3.63 23.31 10.28
CA GLU A 139 -2.32 23.85 10.56
C GLU A 139 -1.37 22.71 10.93
N MET A 140 -0.35 22.54 10.10
CA MET A 140 0.72 21.58 10.32
C MET A 140 1.78 22.19 11.22
N ARG A 141 2.18 21.44 12.25
CA ARG A 141 3.20 21.83 13.20
C ARG A 141 4.15 20.66 13.45
N THR A 142 5.29 20.95 14.04
CA THR A 142 6.21 19.90 14.47
C THR A 142 5.55 19.06 15.57
N ASN A 143 5.42 17.75 15.33
CA ASN A 143 4.81 16.76 16.21
C ASN A 143 3.32 16.95 16.53
N GLU A 144 2.61 17.87 15.88
CA GLU A 144 1.17 18.03 16.09
C GLU A 144 0.47 18.58 14.85
N VAL A 145 -0.81 18.27 14.70
CA VAL A 145 -1.69 18.95 13.75
C VAL A 145 -2.80 19.64 14.54
N ARG A 146 -3.12 20.87 14.13
CA ARG A 146 -4.23 21.62 14.70
C ARG A 146 -5.25 21.92 13.62
N PHE A 147 -6.52 21.76 13.92
CA PHE A 147 -7.59 22.20 13.04
C PHE A 147 -8.73 22.83 13.84
N ALA A 148 -9.55 23.64 13.17
CA ALA A 148 -10.76 24.18 13.75
C ALA A 148 -11.99 23.54 13.09
N ILE A 149 -13.00 23.27 13.91
CA ILE A 149 -14.28 22.72 13.50
C ILE A 149 -15.40 23.62 14.02
N SER A 150 -16.39 23.92 13.20
CA SER A 150 -17.61 24.59 13.64
C SER A 150 -18.84 23.73 13.43
N ASN A 151 -19.82 23.93 14.30
CA ASN A 151 -21.19 23.54 14.08
C ASN A 151 -21.99 24.80 13.77
N ASN A 152 -22.37 24.98 12.51
CA ASN A 152 -23.08 26.16 12.04
C ASN A 152 -24.61 25.93 12.01
N THR A 153 -25.10 24.83 12.59
CA THR A 153 -26.55 24.63 12.72
C THR A 153 -27.17 25.74 13.59
N PRO A 154 -28.46 26.08 13.38
CA PRO A 154 -29.10 27.17 14.11
C PRO A 154 -29.09 26.98 15.62
N ALA A 155 -28.90 28.08 16.37
CA ALA A 155 -28.87 28.04 17.83
C ALA A 155 -30.14 27.44 18.47
N ILE A 156 -31.30 27.60 17.82
CA ILE A 156 -32.58 27.02 18.24
C ILE A 156 -32.96 25.94 17.23
N GLY A 157 -33.15 24.71 17.71
CA GLY A 157 -33.52 23.57 16.87
C GLY A 157 -32.36 22.95 16.08
N GLY A 158 -31.11 23.43 16.26
CA GLY A 158 -29.93 22.83 15.67
C GLY A 158 -29.47 21.56 16.37
N THR A 159 -28.68 20.77 15.64
CA THR A 159 -28.16 19.48 16.09
C THR A 159 -26.98 19.67 17.04
N ILE A 160 -26.98 18.98 18.18
CA ILE A 160 -25.80 18.81 19.03
C ILE A 160 -25.08 17.55 18.57
N TYR A 161 -23.78 17.65 18.32
CA TYR A 161 -22.95 16.50 17.95
C TYR A 161 -22.09 16.04 19.13
N PRO A 162 -22.48 14.98 19.86
CA PRO A 162 -21.68 14.47 20.96
C PRO A 162 -20.49 13.66 20.42
N SER A 163 -19.29 13.94 20.93
CA SER A 163 -18.10 13.10 20.76
C SER A 163 -17.74 12.77 19.31
N LEU A 164 -17.56 13.81 18.47
CA LEU A 164 -17.11 13.63 17.09
C LEU A 164 -15.77 12.86 17.03
N ALA A 165 -15.67 11.89 16.12
CA ALA A 165 -14.41 11.23 15.82
C ALA A 165 -13.82 11.78 14.52
N TYR A 166 -12.49 11.82 14.46
CA TYR A 166 -11.73 12.31 13.32
C TYR A 166 -10.71 11.27 12.91
N ASN A 167 -10.58 11.11 11.60
CA ASN A 167 -9.46 10.44 11.00
C ASN A 167 -8.54 11.48 10.36
N ILE A 168 -7.28 11.42 10.75
CA ILE A 168 -6.23 12.33 10.28
C ILE A 168 -5.27 11.49 9.45
N THR A 169 -5.32 11.67 8.14
CA THR A 169 -4.33 11.07 7.24
C THR A 169 -3.17 12.03 7.09
N ILE A 170 -1.97 11.60 7.47
CA ILE A 170 -0.72 12.32 7.32
C ILE A 170 0.04 11.78 6.13
N ILE A 171 0.53 12.70 5.30
CA ILE A 171 1.47 12.44 4.23
C ILE A 171 2.77 13.15 4.60
N ARG A 172 3.85 12.39 4.79
CA ARG A 172 5.18 12.91 5.14
C ARG A 172 6.09 12.92 3.95
#